data_AF-A0A2N6EET6-F1
#
_entry.id   AF-A0A2N6EET6-F1
#
_cell.length_a   1.000
_cell.length_b   1.000
_cell.length_c   1.000
_cell.angle_alpha   90.00
_cell.angle_beta   90.00
_cell.angle_gamma   90.00
#
_symmetry.space_group_name_H-M   'P 1'
#
loop_
_entity.id
_entity.type
_entity.pdbx_description
1 polymer ?
#
loop_
_entity_poly.entity_id
_entity_poly.type
_entity_poly.pdbx_seq_one_letter_code
_entity_poly.pdbx_strand_id
1 'polypeptide(L)' 'MFERLRLATEQALEAETISQTLAERLFRIGERAYHYKHLGLEINELIRRLNGGGAGGKGADGGELEAAVAHIEQKCRKK' A
#
# COMPACT_ATOMS: atom_id res chain seq x y z
N MET A 1 10.13 -3.17 7.26
CA MET A 1 9.23 -3.19 6.07
C MET A 1 7.96 -2.40 6.33
N PHE A 2 7.32 -2.61 7.49
CA PHE A 2 6.19 -1.80 7.94
C PHE A 2 6.48 -0.29 7.98
N GLU A 3 7.62 0.14 8.54
CA GLU A 3 7.99 1.57 8.57
C GLU A 3 8.06 2.21 7.19
N ARG A 4 8.50 1.48 6.16
CA ARG A 4 8.55 2.01 4.78
C ARG A 4 7.16 2.18 4.19
N LEU A 5 6.23 1.27 4.50
CA LEU A 5 4.82 1.40 4.12
C LEU A 5 4.17 2.57 4.85
N ARG A 6 4.44 2.69 6.15
CA ARG A 6 3.95 3.77 6.99
C ARG A 6 4.37 5.14 6.45
N LEU A 7 5.66 5.35 6.23
CA LEU A 7 6.20 6.60 5.68
C LEU A 7 5.67 6.92 4.28
N ALA A 8 5.54 5.93 3.40
CA ALA A 8 4.99 6.13 2.06
C ALA A 8 3.50 6.50 2.10
N THR A 9 2.76 5.91 3.05
CA THR A 9 1.33 6.20 3.26
C THR A 9 1.15 7.61 3.83
N GLU A 10 1.95 8.00 4.81
CA GLU A 10 1.93 9.36 5.39
C GLU A 10 2.26 10.41 4.33
N GLN A 11 3.31 10.20 3.52
CA GLN A 11 3.66 11.10 2.42
C GLN A 11 2.56 11.20 1.36
N ALA A 12 1.96 10.10 0.96
CA ALA A 12 0.88 10.12 -0.03
C ALA A 12 -0.41 10.75 0.52
N LEU A 13 -0.67 10.62 1.82
CA LEU A 13 -1.80 11.27 2.48
C LEU A 13 -1.57 12.79 2.59
N GLU A 14 -0.35 13.20 2.95
CA GLU A 14 0.06 14.62 3.00
C GLU A 14 0.05 15.26 1.61
N ALA A 15 0.43 14.51 0.57
CA ALA A 15 0.36 14.93 -0.81
C ALA A 15 -1.05 14.81 -1.43
N GLU A 16 -2.08 14.52 -0.62
CA GLU A 16 -3.49 14.35 -1.03
C GLU A 16 -3.69 13.36 -2.20
N THR A 17 -2.73 12.44 -2.37
CA THR A 17 -2.73 11.45 -3.46
C THR A 17 -3.60 10.24 -3.10
N ILE A 18 -3.82 10.02 -1.81
CA ILE A 18 -4.69 8.98 -1.27
C ILE A 18 -5.66 9.57 -0.25
N SER A 19 -6.82 8.95 -0.11
CA SER A 19 -7.80 9.33 0.92
C SER A 19 -7.40 8.80 2.29
N GLN A 20 -7.88 9.46 3.35
CA GLN A 20 -7.67 9.04 4.74
C GLN A 20 -8.11 7.58 4.98
N THR A 21 -9.23 7.15 4.40
CA THR A 21 -9.71 5.76 4.47
C THR A 21 -8.71 4.76 3.87
N LEU A 22 -8.04 5.13 2.78
CA LEU A 22 -7.04 4.26 2.15
C LEU A 22 -5.77 4.16 3.01
N ALA A 23 -5.36 5.28 3.61
CA ALA A 23 -4.26 5.31 4.55
C ALA A 23 -4.51 4.38 5.75
N GLU A 24 -5.69 4.44 6.36
CA GLU A 24 -6.07 3.54 7.46
C GLU A 24 -5.98 2.05 7.07
N ARG A 25 -6.42 1.70 5.86
CA ARG A 25 -6.33 0.32 5.34
C ARG A 25 -4.88 -0.11 5.15
N LEU A 26 -4.02 0.79 4.65
CA LEU A 26 -2.59 0.55 4.49
C LEU A 26 -1.88 0.31 5.82
N PHE A 27 -2.20 1.10 6.85
CA PHE A 27 -1.68 0.86 8.19
C PHE A 27 -2.08 -0.53 8.70
N ARG A 28 -3.35 -0.91 8.57
CA ARG A 28 -3.83 -2.25 8.97
C ARG A 28 -3.15 -3.38 8.21
N ILE A 29 -2.94 -3.23 6.90
CA ILE A 29 -2.17 -4.19 6.10
C ILE A 29 -0.76 -4.30 6.67
N GLY A 30 -0.11 -3.17 6.92
CA GLY A 30 1.25 -3.12 7.42
C GLY A 30 1.42 -3.80 8.77
N GLU A 31 0.48 -3.61 9.70
CA GLU A 31 0.47 -4.30 10.99
C GLU A 31 0.30 -5.81 10.83
N ARG A 32 -0.61 -6.24 9.94
CA ARG A 32 -0.87 -7.66 9.69
C ARG A 32 0.22 -8.36 8.89
N ALA A 33 0.89 -7.62 7.99
CA ALA A 33 1.93 -8.12 7.11
C ALA A 33 3.13 -8.70 7.87
N TYR A 34 3.34 -8.29 9.13
CA TYR A 34 4.35 -8.86 10.01
C TYR A 34 4.22 -10.39 10.15
N HIS A 35 3.00 -10.91 9.99
CA HIS A 35 2.71 -12.34 10.07
C HIS A 35 2.85 -13.09 8.73
N TYR A 36 2.98 -12.37 7.61
CA TYR A 36 2.86 -12.94 6.27
C TYR A 36 4.08 -12.62 5.40
N LYS A 37 5.12 -13.45 5.50
CA LYS A 37 6.35 -13.35 4.68
C LYS A 37 6.11 -13.30 3.16
N HIS A 38 5.00 -13.86 2.68
CA HIS A 38 4.67 -13.92 1.26
C HIS A 38 4.08 -12.61 0.71
N LEU A 39 3.60 -11.71 1.57
CA LEU A 39 3.06 -10.41 1.15
C LEU A 39 4.15 -9.35 0.99
N GLY A 40 5.42 -9.70 1.23
CA GLY A 40 6.53 -8.75 1.15
C GLY A 40 6.66 -8.14 -0.25
N LEU A 41 6.50 -8.92 -1.32
CA LEU A 41 6.62 -8.41 -2.69
C LEU A 41 5.47 -7.44 -3.02
N GLU A 42 4.23 -7.83 -2.71
CA GLU A 42 3.05 -6.98 -2.92
C GLU A 42 3.13 -5.66 -2.14
N ILE A 43 3.58 -5.70 -0.88
CA ILE A 43 3.75 -4.50 -0.06
C ILE A 43 4.86 -3.61 -0.60
N ASN A 44 5.97 -4.20 -1.07
CA ASN A 44 7.06 -3.43 -1.69
C ASN A 44 6.59 -2.75 -2.97
N GLU A 45 5.80 -3.45 -3.79
CA GLU A 45 5.20 -2.87 -4.98
C GLU A 45 4.22 -1.74 -4.62
N LEU A 46 3.45 -1.89 -3.54
CA LEU A 46 2.52 -0.86 -3.10
C LEU A 46 3.26 0.39 -2.59
N ILE A 47 4.32 0.22 -1.81
CA ILE A 47 5.24 1.32 -1.44
C ILE A 47 5.79 2.00 -2.69
N ARG A 48 6.18 1.22 -3.70
CA ARG A 48 6.72 1.77 -4.94
C ARG A 48 5.68 2.59 -5.70
N ARG A 49 4.41 2.14 -5.74
CA ARG A 49 3.28 2.86 -6.35
C ARG A 49 2.96 4.15 -5.59
N LEU A 50 2.94 4.11 -4.25
CA LEU A 50 2.77 5.29 -3.39
C LEU A 50 3.84 6.36 -3.62
N ASN A 51 5.10 5.96 -3.84
CA ASN A 51 6.21 6.87 -4.13
C ASN A 51 6.28 7.30 -5.61
N GLY A 52 5.25 7.00 -6.42
CA GLY A 52 5.24 7.34 -7.85
C GLY A 52 6.21 6.53 -8.72
N GLY A 53 6.85 5.50 -8.18
CA GLY A 53 7.88 4.68 -8.83
C GLY A 53 7.36 3.51 -9.68
N GLY A 54 6.13 3.57 -10.18
CA GLY A 54 5.57 2.55 -11.07
C GLY A 54 6.38 2.44 -12.36
N ALA A 55 6.63 1.20 -12.83
CA ALA A 55 7.25 0.95 -14.13
C ALA A 55 6.28 1.38 -15.23
N GLY A 56 6.29 2.66 -15.57
CA GLY A 56 5.30 3.26 -16.47
C GLY A 56 5.04 4.76 -16.28
N GLY A 57 5.83 5.49 -15.47
CA GLY A 57 5.92 6.96 -15.54
C GLY A 57 4.64 7.78 -15.25
N LYS A 58 3.55 7.14 -14.85
CA LYS A 58 2.30 7.76 -14.45
C LYS A 58 2.09 7.35 -12.99
N GLY A 59 2.01 8.33 -12.08
CA GLY A 59 1.69 8.07 -10.68
C GLY A 59 0.47 7.17 -10.62
N ALA A 60 0.49 6.17 -9.73
CA ALA A 60 -0.63 5.24 -9.61
C ALA A 60 -1.89 6.06 -9.34
N ASP A 61 -2.87 5.95 -10.24
CA ASP A 61 -4.17 6.58 -10.04
C ASP A 61 -4.75 6.04 -8.73
N GLY A 62 -5.43 6.87 -7.93
CA GLY A 62 -5.90 6.47 -6.59
C GLY A 62 -6.70 5.15 -6.61
N GLY A 63 -7.41 4.88 -7.71
CA GLY A 63 -8.12 3.61 -7.94
C GLY A 63 -7.24 2.38 -8.15
N GLU A 64 -6.08 2.49 -8.80
CA GLU A 64 -5.13 1.38 -8.94
C GLU A 64 -4.51 1.01 -7.59
N LEU A 65 -4.26 2.01 -6.76
CA LEU A 65 -3.76 1.80 -5.41
C LEU A 65 -4.84 1.14 -4.54
N GLU A 66 -6.08 1.58 -4.67
CA GLU A 66 -7.22 0.97 -3.97
C GLU A 66 -7.40 -0.52 -4.33
N ALA A 67 -7.30 -0.85 -5.62
CA ALA A 67 -7.37 -2.22 -6.10
C ALA A 67 -6.22 -3.09 -5.53
N ALA A 68 -5.00 -2.54 -5.48
CA ALA A 68 -3.85 -3.23 -4.91
C ALA A 68 -4.02 -3.48 -3.40
N VAL A 69 -4.51 -2.49 -2.65
CA VAL A 69 -4.85 -2.63 -1.22
C VAL A 69 -5.89 -3.72 -1.02
N ALA A 70 -7.00 -3.67 -1.76
CA ALA A 70 -8.08 -4.65 -1.65
C ALA A 70 -7.62 -6.07 -1.96
N HIS A 71 -6.72 -6.25 -2.94
CA HIS A 71 -6.13 -7.54 -3.27
C HIS A 71 -5.28 -8.11 -2.12
N ILE A 72 -4.45 -7.26 -1.50
CA ILE A 72 -3.63 -7.67 -0.35
C ILE A 72 -4.50 -7.99 0.86
N GLU A 73 -5.53 -7.19 1.15
CA GLU A 73 -6.49 -7.47 2.22
C GLU A 73 -7.20 -8.80 2.00
N GLN A 74 -7.62 -9.11 0.76
CA GLN A 74 -8.27 -10.37 0.44
C GLN A 74 -7.32 -11.56 0.66
N LYS A 75 -6.04 -11.43 0.28
CA LYS A 75 -5.01 -12.45 0.57
C LYS A 75 -4.78 -12.62 2.07
N CYS A 76 -4.77 -11.52 2.84
CA CYS A 76 -4.69 -11.56 4.29
C CYS A 76 -5.90 -12.25 4.94
N ARG A 77 -7.09 -12.16 4.35
CA ARG A 77 -8.33 -12.75 4.91
C ARG A 77 -8.50 -14.25 4.62
N LYS A 78 -7.89 -14.77 3.55
CA LYS A 78 -8.03 -16.18 3.12
C LYS A 78 -7.11 -17.16 3.86
N LYS A 79 -6.43 -16.74 4.93
CA LYS A 79 -5.53 -17.56 5.76
C LYS A 79 -5.82 -17.36 7.23
#